data_AF-A0A8D2PR80-F1
#
_entry.id   AF-A0A8D2PR80-F1
#
_cell.length_a   1.000
_cell.length_b   1.000
_cell.length_c   1.000
_cell.angle_alpha   90.00
_cell.angle_beta   90.00
_cell.angle_gamma   90.00
#
_symmetry.space_group_name_H-M   'P 1'
#
loop_
_entity.id
_entity.type
_entity.pdbx_description
1 polymer ?
#
loop_
_entity_poly.entity_id
_entity_poly.type
_entity_poly.pdbx_seq_one_letter_code
_entity_poly.pdbx_strand_id
1 'polypeptide(L)'
;MLTISQALAAVAVFLLITQFLKLQRVRRQFPPGPVPLPILGTLIQLKFQLNRDLLMKLAKTHGNIFTLWFGWAPVVILNGFEAVKDGMTTHPEDVSGRPVSPMFRAMAKGKGIMLATGHTWKQQRRFALKTLRNLGLGKRGLEHRVQEEAHYLVDFFATGSCQC
;
A
#
# COMPACT_ATOMS: atom_id res chain seq x y z
N MET A 1 13.85 -14.68 44.29
CA MET A 1 14.10 -13.75 43.16
C MET A 1 14.58 -14.49 41.91
N LEU A 2 15.69 -15.26 41.96
CA LEU A 2 16.24 -15.99 40.81
C LEU A 2 15.25 -16.98 40.13
N THR A 3 14.41 -17.68 40.90
CA THR A 3 13.47 -18.67 40.36
C THR A 3 12.31 -18.05 39.57
N ILE A 4 11.81 -16.90 40.02
CA ILE A 4 10.75 -16.15 39.34
C ILE A 4 11.28 -15.59 38.02
N SER A 5 12.50 -15.04 38.00
CA SER A 5 13.11 -14.54 36.76
C SER A 5 13.35 -15.65 35.74
N GLN A 6 13.77 -16.84 36.18
CA GLN A 6 13.96 -18.00 35.29
C GLN A 6 12.62 -18.52 34.74
N ALA A 7 11.58 -18.59 35.57
CA ALA A 7 10.24 -18.97 35.13
C ALA A 7 9.66 -17.97 34.11
N LEU A 8 9.82 -16.66 34.35
CA LEU A 8 9.41 -15.61 33.41
C LEU A 8 10.17 -15.70 32.08
N ALA A 9 11.48 -15.95 32.12
CA ALA A 9 12.29 -16.13 30.93
C ALA A 9 11.83 -17.37 30.13
N ALA A 10 11.58 -18.50 30.79
CA ALA A 10 11.10 -19.72 30.15
C ALA A 10 9.72 -19.51 29.49
N VAL A 11 8.79 -18.83 30.16
CA VAL A 11 7.48 -18.49 29.60
C VAL A 11 7.64 -17.55 28.40
N ALA A 12 8.50 -16.53 28.48
CA ALA A 12 8.76 -15.63 27.36
C ALA A 12 9.32 -16.38 26.14
N VAL A 13 10.28 -17.29 26.34
CA VAL A 13 10.85 -18.11 25.25
C VAL A 13 9.79 -19.03 24.65
N PHE A 14 8.97 -19.68 25.47
CA PHE A 14 7.87 -20.52 24.99
C PHE A 14 6.86 -19.72 24.15
N LEU A 15 6.49 -18.51 24.60
CA LEU A 15 5.62 -17.61 23.84
C LEU A 15 6.25 -17.21 22.50
N LEU A 16 7.54 -16.88 22.45
CA LEU A 16 8.24 -16.55 21.22
C LEU A 16 8.29 -17.73 20.24
N ILE A 17 8.55 -18.95 20.72
CA ILE A 17 8.55 -20.17 19.89
C ILE A 17 7.16 -20.41 19.31
N THR A 18 6.12 -20.37 20.14
CA THR A 18 4.74 -20.59 19.65
C THR A 18 4.31 -19.51 18.65
N GLN A 19 4.68 -18.25 18.86
CA GLN A 19 4.46 -17.17 17.91
C GLN A 19 5.21 -17.41 16.59
N PHE A 20 6.47 -17.81 16.65
CA PHE A 20 7.27 -18.12 15.47
C PHE A 20 6.67 -19.29 14.67
N LEU A 21 6.27 -20.37 15.34
CA LEU A 21 5.63 -21.53 14.69
C LEU A 21 4.30 -21.14 14.03
N LYS A 22 3.47 -20.33 14.71
CA LYS A 22 2.25 -19.77 14.12
C LYS A 22 2.56 -18.94 12.87
N LEU A 23 3.55 -18.06 12.95
CA LEU A 23 3.97 -17.22 11.83
C LEU A 23 4.46 -18.05 10.64
N GLN A 24 5.28 -19.09 10.88
CA GLN A 24 5.72 -19.99 9.82
C GLN A 24 4.55 -20.78 9.21
N ARG A 25 3.57 -21.20 10.01
CA ARG A 25 2.38 -21.90 9.51
C ARG A 25 1.55 -21.01 8.58
N VAL A 26 1.32 -19.75 8.97
CA VAL A 26 0.59 -18.78 8.15
C VAL A 26 1.39 -18.46 6.89
N ARG A 27 2.70 -18.25 6.99
CA ARG A 27 3.60 -17.97 5.85
C ARG A 27 3.48 -19.00 4.73
N ARG A 28 3.27 -20.27 5.04
CA ARG A 28 3.11 -21.34 4.03
C ARG A 28 1.90 -21.17 3.12
N GLN A 29 0.93 -20.34 3.49
CA GLN A 29 -0.27 -20.05 2.69
C GLN A 29 -0.05 -18.91 1.69
N PHE A 30 1.07 -18.19 1.80
CA PHE A 30 1.38 -17.02 0.99
C PHE A 30 2.52 -17.30 -0.01
N PRO A 31 2.63 -16.47 -1.08
CA PRO A 31 3.76 -16.52 -2.00
C PRO A 31 5.12 -16.46 -1.29
N PRO A 32 6.17 -17.01 -1.90
CA PRO A 32 7.52 -17.04 -1.32
C PRO A 32 8.00 -15.62 -0.94
N GLY A 33 8.86 -15.53 0.05
CA GLY A 33 9.38 -14.25 0.52
C GLY A 33 10.38 -14.40 1.66
N PRO A 34 11.05 -13.30 2.05
CA PRO A 34 12.01 -13.31 3.14
C PRO A 34 11.37 -13.80 4.45
N VAL A 35 12.16 -14.46 5.29
CA VAL A 35 11.67 -15.03 6.54
C VAL A 35 11.29 -13.89 7.49
N PRO A 36 10.03 -13.77 7.91
CA PRO A 36 9.61 -12.71 8.83
C PRO A 36 10.09 -13.01 10.25
N LEU A 37 10.55 -11.97 10.95
CA LEU A 37 10.83 -12.03 12.38
C LEU A 37 9.54 -11.91 13.19
N PRO A 38 9.46 -12.51 14.39
CA PRO A 38 8.35 -12.27 15.30
C PRO A 38 8.16 -10.77 15.55
N ILE A 39 6.89 -10.32 15.64
CA ILE A 39 6.46 -8.94 15.95
C ILE A 39 6.74 -7.92 14.84
N LEU A 40 7.97 -7.81 14.33
CA LEU A 40 8.37 -6.78 13.36
C LEU A 40 8.29 -7.24 11.89
N GLY A 41 8.17 -8.55 11.65
CA GLY A 41 8.10 -9.10 10.31
C GLY A 41 9.41 -8.93 9.54
N THR A 42 9.33 -8.49 8.29
CA THR A 42 10.50 -8.27 7.41
C THR A 42 10.97 -6.81 7.43
N LEU A 43 10.36 -5.95 8.25
CA LEU A 43 10.67 -4.51 8.29
C LEU A 43 12.12 -4.21 8.68
N ILE A 44 12.67 -4.95 9.63
CA ILE A 44 14.08 -4.78 10.05
C ILE A 44 15.03 -5.14 8.92
N GLN A 45 14.76 -6.23 8.19
CA GLN A 45 15.57 -6.65 7.04
C GLN A 45 15.53 -5.61 5.92
N LEU A 46 14.40 -4.91 5.78
CA LEU A 46 14.20 -3.81 4.85
C LEU A 46 14.74 -2.47 5.37
N LYS A 47 15.32 -2.42 6.58
CA LYS A 47 15.74 -1.18 7.27
C LYS A 47 14.63 -0.12 7.34
N PHE A 48 13.37 -0.54 7.40
CA PHE A 48 12.19 0.33 7.30
C PHE A 48 12.14 1.20 6.03
N GLN A 49 12.88 0.82 4.98
CA GLN A 49 12.93 1.50 3.69
C GLN A 49 12.45 0.57 2.58
N LEU A 50 11.40 0.99 1.87
CA LEU A 50 10.98 0.35 0.62
C LEU A 50 11.54 1.17 -0.55
N ASN A 51 12.71 0.78 -1.02
CA ASN A 51 13.31 1.35 -2.22
C ASN A 51 13.07 0.41 -3.41
N ARG A 52 12.95 0.99 -4.61
CA ARG A 52 12.75 0.22 -5.85
C ARG A 52 13.84 -0.84 -6.05
N ASP A 53 15.09 -0.51 -5.73
CA ASP A 53 16.22 -1.44 -5.86
C ASP A 53 16.11 -2.64 -4.92
N LEU A 54 15.61 -2.43 -3.69
CA LEU A 54 15.40 -3.52 -2.74
C LEU A 54 14.28 -4.44 -3.21
N LEU A 55 13.17 -3.88 -3.70
CA LEU A 55 12.08 -4.65 -4.28
C LEU A 55 12.53 -5.44 -5.51
N MET A 56 13.35 -4.85 -6.38
CA MET A 56 13.92 -5.54 -7.53
C MET A 56 14.87 -6.67 -7.12
N LYS A 57 15.71 -6.47 -6.09
CA LYS A 57 16.57 -7.53 -5.54
C LYS A 57 15.73 -8.69 -4.99
N LEU A 58 14.68 -8.39 -4.23
CA LEU A 58 13.77 -9.39 -3.68
C LEU A 58 12.99 -10.12 -4.78
N ALA A 59 12.58 -9.42 -5.83
CA ALA A 59 11.92 -10.04 -6.97
C ALA A 59 12.86 -10.99 -7.72
N LYS A 60 14.15 -10.66 -7.82
CA LYS A 60 15.15 -11.57 -8.41
C LYS A 60 15.37 -12.83 -7.56
N THR A 61 15.31 -12.74 -6.23
CA THR A 61 15.54 -13.88 -5.34
C THR A 61 14.31 -14.73 -5.05
N HIS A 62 13.12 -14.12 -5.00
CA HIS A 62 11.86 -14.78 -4.61
C HIS A 62 10.84 -14.91 -5.75
N GLY A 63 11.11 -14.29 -6.90
CA GLY A 63 10.22 -14.25 -8.05
C GLY A 63 9.38 -12.97 -8.14
N ASN A 64 8.64 -12.83 -9.23
CA ASN A 64 7.84 -11.64 -9.53
C ASN A 64 6.67 -11.44 -8.55
N ILE A 65 6.23 -12.47 -7.84
CA ILE A 65 5.18 -12.40 -6.82
C ILE A 65 5.76 -12.89 -5.51
N PHE A 66 5.87 -11.99 -4.53
CA PHE A 66 6.47 -12.32 -3.24
C PHE A 66 5.78 -11.61 -2.08
N THR A 67 5.93 -12.15 -0.87
CA THR A 67 5.27 -11.63 0.34
C THR A 67 6.25 -10.92 1.25
N LEU A 68 5.94 -9.69 1.64
CA LEU A 68 6.59 -8.95 2.73
C LEU A 68 5.68 -8.92 3.96
N TRP A 69 6.27 -8.88 5.14
CA TRP A 69 5.54 -8.84 6.40
C TRP A 69 5.77 -7.50 7.09
N PHE A 70 4.73 -6.68 7.18
CA PHE A 70 4.74 -5.42 7.91
C PHE A 70 4.20 -5.64 9.31
N GLY A 71 5.12 -5.95 10.22
CA GLY A 71 4.76 -6.47 11.53
C GLY A 71 3.99 -7.77 11.37
N TRP A 72 2.68 -7.70 11.63
CA TRP A 72 1.77 -8.86 11.66
C TRP A 72 0.92 -8.94 10.38
N ALA A 73 0.99 -7.92 9.52
CA ALA A 73 0.23 -7.83 8.29
C ALA A 73 1.07 -8.34 7.10
N PRO A 74 0.64 -9.41 6.41
CA PRO A 74 1.27 -9.82 5.16
C PRO A 74 0.87 -8.87 4.03
N VAL A 75 1.83 -8.52 3.17
CA VAL A 75 1.68 -7.69 1.98
C VAL A 75 2.27 -8.42 0.80
N VAL A 76 1.42 -8.83 -0.13
CA VAL A 76 1.85 -9.46 -1.38
C VAL A 76 2.24 -8.37 -2.38
N ILE A 77 3.41 -8.51 -2.97
CA ILE A 77 3.97 -7.59 -3.95
C ILE A 77 3.94 -8.26 -5.31
N LEU A 78 3.29 -7.59 -6.26
CA LEU A 78 3.32 -7.93 -7.68
C LEU A 78 4.38 -7.05 -8.34
N ASN A 79 5.45 -7.67 -8.83
CA ASN A 79 6.55 -7.01 -9.50
C ASN A 79 6.65 -7.44 -10.96
N GLY A 80 6.89 -6.48 -11.85
CA GLY A 80 6.98 -6.72 -13.29
C GLY A 80 5.63 -6.59 -13.99
N PHE A 81 5.69 -6.35 -15.31
CA PHE A 81 4.51 -6.03 -16.11
C PHE A 81 3.49 -7.16 -16.12
N GLU A 82 3.92 -8.40 -16.32
CA GLU A 82 3.04 -9.56 -16.43
C GLU A 82 2.24 -9.81 -15.14
N ALA A 83 2.91 -9.85 -13.97
CA ALA A 83 2.26 -10.07 -12.69
C ALA A 83 1.30 -8.93 -12.31
N VAL A 84 1.68 -7.67 -12.60
CA VAL A 84 0.82 -6.52 -12.32
C VAL A 84 -0.38 -6.49 -13.27
N LYS A 85 -0.17 -6.75 -14.56
CA LYS A 85 -1.24 -6.82 -15.54
C LYS A 85 -2.22 -7.92 -15.15
N ASP A 86 -1.75 -9.14 -14.92
CA ASP A 86 -2.60 -10.27 -14.57
C ASP A 86 -3.44 -9.99 -13.32
N GLY A 87 -2.82 -9.48 -12.25
CA GLY A 87 -3.55 -9.08 -11.04
C GLY A 87 -4.59 -7.99 -11.32
N MET A 88 -4.22 -6.91 -12.01
CA MET A 88 -5.09 -5.76 -12.20
C MET A 88 -6.17 -5.93 -13.29
N THR A 89 -5.98 -6.83 -14.25
CA THR A 89 -6.92 -7.03 -15.36
C THR A 89 -7.64 -8.36 -15.32
N THR A 90 -6.97 -9.46 -14.98
CA THR A 90 -7.55 -10.80 -14.96
C THR A 90 -8.32 -11.06 -13.67
N HIS A 91 -7.79 -10.58 -12.54
CA HIS A 91 -8.38 -10.76 -11.21
C HIS A 91 -8.67 -9.42 -10.48
N PRO A 92 -9.36 -8.46 -11.13
CA PRO A 92 -9.48 -7.11 -10.62
C PRO A 92 -10.26 -7.05 -9.30
N GLU A 93 -11.25 -7.91 -9.09
CA GLU A 93 -12.01 -7.98 -7.84
C GLU A 93 -11.13 -8.29 -6.63
N ASP A 94 -10.15 -9.18 -6.77
CA ASP A 94 -9.27 -9.63 -5.69
C ASP A 94 -8.27 -8.55 -5.28
N VAL A 95 -7.79 -7.75 -6.25
CA VAL A 95 -6.83 -6.66 -6.01
C VAL A 95 -7.48 -5.27 -5.89
N SER A 96 -8.79 -5.15 -6.15
CA SER A 96 -9.49 -3.85 -6.13
C SER A 96 -9.68 -3.27 -4.72
N GLY A 97 -9.48 -4.09 -3.68
CA GLY A 97 -9.56 -3.67 -2.28
C GLY A 97 -8.63 -2.49 -1.96
N ARG A 98 -9.01 -1.67 -0.98
CA ARG A 98 -8.12 -0.63 -0.44
C ARG A 98 -7.50 -1.10 0.87
N PRO A 99 -6.22 -0.75 1.13
CA PRO A 99 -5.57 -1.11 2.39
C PRO A 99 -6.32 -0.49 3.57
N VAL A 100 -6.90 -1.33 4.41
CA VAL A 100 -7.64 -0.95 5.63
C VAL A 100 -6.71 -0.76 6.83
N SER A 101 -5.57 -0.08 6.64
CA SER A 101 -4.72 0.25 7.78
C SER A 101 -5.52 1.11 8.78
N PRO A 102 -5.28 0.98 10.11
CA PRO A 102 -5.97 1.78 11.12
C PRO A 102 -5.89 3.28 10.84
N MET A 103 -4.75 3.74 10.31
CA MET A 103 -4.54 5.13 9.87
C MET A 103 -5.48 5.53 8.73
N PHE A 104 -5.58 4.74 7.66
CA PHE A 104 -6.49 5.02 6.55
C PHE A 104 -7.96 4.97 6.98
N ARG A 105 -8.30 4.04 7.89
CA ARG A 105 -9.64 3.94 8.45
C ARG A 105 -9.98 5.18 9.30
N ALA A 106 -9.05 5.70 10.10
CA ALA A 106 -9.26 6.90 10.89
C ALA A 106 -9.45 8.16 10.01
N MET A 107 -8.66 8.31 8.94
CA MET A 107 -8.81 9.44 8.01
C MET A 107 -10.13 9.41 7.25
N ALA A 108 -10.47 8.27 6.64
CA ALA A 108 -11.61 8.19 5.73
C ALA A 108 -12.92 7.80 6.41
N LYS A 109 -12.87 7.17 7.60
CA LYS A 109 -14.03 6.52 8.25
C LYS A 109 -14.82 5.61 7.28
N GLY A 110 -14.12 4.98 6.33
CA GLY A 110 -14.71 4.15 5.27
C GLY A 110 -15.43 4.90 4.15
N LYS A 111 -15.26 6.23 4.05
CA LYS A 111 -15.89 7.11 3.05
C LYS A 111 -14.84 7.71 2.10
N GLY A 112 -15.28 8.12 0.92
CA GLY A 112 -14.46 8.85 -0.04
C GLY A 112 -13.91 7.97 -1.17
N ILE A 113 -13.72 8.57 -2.33
CA ILE A 113 -13.39 7.87 -3.59
C ILE A 113 -12.01 7.21 -3.55
N MET A 114 -11.10 7.70 -2.71
CA MET A 114 -9.73 7.16 -2.60
C MET A 114 -9.63 5.95 -1.67
N LEU A 115 -10.33 5.96 -0.54
CA LEU A 115 -10.14 5.01 0.56
C LEU A 115 -11.36 4.12 0.86
N ALA A 116 -12.55 4.44 0.33
CA ALA A 116 -13.70 3.54 0.43
C ALA A 116 -13.47 2.25 -0.37
N THR A 117 -14.10 1.16 0.04
CA THR A 117 -14.07 -0.14 -0.64
C THR A 117 -15.50 -0.63 -0.88
N GLY A 118 -15.69 -1.54 -1.84
CA GLY A 118 -16.97 -2.21 -2.07
C GLY A 118 -18.05 -1.30 -2.70
N HIS A 119 -19.29 -1.46 -2.25
CA HIS A 119 -20.45 -0.78 -2.86
C HIS A 119 -20.39 0.74 -2.75
N THR A 120 -19.98 1.26 -1.58
CA THR A 120 -19.84 2.70 -1.33
C THR A 120 -18.85 3.34 -2.31
N TRP A 121 -17.71 2.69 -2.56
CA TRP A 121 -16.73 3.16 -3.53
C TRP A 121 -17.29 3.18 -4.96
N LYS A 122 -17.99 2.10 -5.38
CA LYS A 122 -18.59 2.01 -6.71
C LYS A 122 -19.60 3.14 -6.96
N GLN A 123 -20.46 3.44 -5.98
CA GLN A 123 -21.42 4.54 -6.07
C GLN A 123 -20.74 5.91 -6.15
N GLN A 124 -19.79 6.20 -5.24
CA GLN A 124 -19.09 7.48 -5.19
C GLN A 124 -18.27 7.73 -6.46
N ARG A 125 -17.56 6.70 -6.97
CA ARG A 125 -16.81 6.79 -8.23
C ARG A 125 -17.73 7.07 -9.42
N ARG A 126 -18.88 6.38 -9.52
CA ARG A 126 -19.84 6.59 -10.62
C ARG A 126 -20.40 8.00 -10.58
N PHE A 127 -20.78 8.49 -9.40
CA PHE A 127 -21.26 9.85 -9.22
C PHE A 127 -20.21 10.88 -9.63
N ALA A 128 -18.99 10.79 -9.08
CA ALA A 128 -17.94 11.75 -9.38
C ALA A 128 -17.53 11.76 -10.86
N LEU A 129 -17.41 10.59 -11.50
CA LEU A 129 -17.10 10.54 -12.93
C LEU A 129 -18.21 11.15 -13.79
N LYS A 130 -19.49 10.94 -13.42
CA LYS A 130 -20.61 11.58 -14.11
C LYS A 130 -20.56 13.09 -13.95
N THR A 131 -20.37 13.58 -12.73
CA THR A 131 -20.27 15.01 -12.43
C THR A 131 -19.08 15.65 -13.15
N LEU A 132 -17.91 15.04 -13.11
CA LEU A 132 -16.72 15.55 -13.81
C LEU A 132 -16.95 15.65 -15.33
N ARG A 133 -17.56 14.63 -15.96
CA ARG A 133 -17.93 14.70 -17.39
C ARG A 133 -18.93 15.80 -17.70
N ASN A 134 -19.89 16.04 -16.79
CA ASN A 134 -20.85 17.13 -16.92
C ASN A 134 -20.18 18.51 -16.79
N LEU A 135 -19.18 18.63 -15.91
CA LEU A 135 -18.35 19.83 -15.73
C LEU A 135 -17.32 20.04 -16.85
N GLY A 136 -17.30 19.19 -17.88
CA GLY A 136 -16.44 19.36 -19.04
C GLY A 136 -15.14 18.59 -19.02
N LEU A 137 -14.96 17.62 -18.10
CA LEU A 137 -13.81 16.71 -18.15
C LEU A 137 -13.77 15.99 -19.51
N GLY A 138 -12.67 16.15 -20.24
CA GLY A 138 -12.50 15.63 -21.60
C GLY A 138 -13.21 16.44 -22.69
N LYS A 139 -13.64 17.67 -22.40
CA LYS A 139 -14.25 18.61 -23.37
C LYS A 139 -13.43 19.90 -23.45
N ARG A 140 -13.61 20.65 -24.54
CA ARG A 140 -12.94 21.94 -24.82
C ARG A 140 -13.12 22.99 -23.71
N GLY A 141 -14.22 22.93 -22.96
CA GLY A 141 -14.45 23.87 -21.85
C GLY A 141 -13.44 23.74 -20.70
N LEU A 142 -13.05 22.50 -20.33
CA LEU A 142 -12.01 22.31 -19.32
C LEU A 142 -10.62 22.62 -19.89
N GLU A 143 -10.39 22.32 -21.16
CA GLU A 143 -9.15 22.66 -21.87
C GLU A 143 -8.87 24.17 -21.82
N HIS A 144 -9.87 25.00 -22.12
CA HIS A 144 -9.74 26.46 -22.03
C HIS A 144 -9.38 26.92 -20.62
N ARG A 145 -10.02 26.36 -19.59
CA ARG A 145 -9.69 26.70 -18.19
C ARG A 145 -8.27 26.30 -17.82
N VAL A 146 -7.80 25.15 -18.29
CA VAL A 146 -6.41 24.72 -18.06
C VAL A 146 -5.42 25.65 -18.77
N GLN A 147 -5.73 26.09 -19.98
CA GLN A 147 -4.91 27.06 -20.72
C GLN A 147 -4.86 28.42 -20.01
N GLU A 148 -6.00 28.90 -19.53
CA GLU A 148 -6.12 30.16 -18.78
C GLU A 148 -5.27 30.13 -17.49
N GLU A 149 -5.38 29.09 -16.68
CA GLU A 149 -4.54 28.90 -15.49
C GLU A 149 -3.04 28.78 -15.85
N ALA A 150 -2.71 28.16 -16.99
CA ALA A 150 -1.34 28.08 -17.47
C ALA A 150 -0.81 29.46 -17.90
N HIS A 151 -1.63 30.30 -18.53
CA HIS A 151 -1.26 31.68 -18.85
C HIS A 151 -1.01 32.48 -17.58
N TYR A 152 -1.90 32.41 -16.58
CA TYR A 152 -1.68 33.04 -15.28
C TYR A 152 -0.40 32.58 -14.59
N LEU A 153 -0.07 31.28 -14.69
CA LEU A 153 1.16 30.73 -14.13
C LEU A 153 2.41 31.29 -14.84
N VAL A 154 2.38 31.42 -16.16
CA VAL A 154 3.47 32.02 -16.95
C VAL A 154 3.65 33.50 -16.59
N ASP A 155 2.55 34.25 -16.51
CA ASP A 155 2.57 35.66 -16.14
C ASP A 155 3.11 35.87 -14.72
N PHE A 156 2.72 35.01 -13.77
CA PHE A 156 3.26 35.01 -12.41
C PHE A 156 4.78 34.79 -12.38
N PHE A 157 5.31 33.87 -13.18
CA PHE A 157 6.76 33.67 -13.28
C PHE A 157 7.47 34.83 -14.02
N ALA A 158 6.84 35.44 -15.02
CA ALA A 158 7.41 36.53 -15.80
C ALA A 158 7.47 37.86 -15.02
N THR A 159 6.46 38.13 -14.18
CA THR A 159 6.38 39.35 -13.36
C THR A 159 7.25 39.33 -12.10
N GLY A 160 8.04 38.28 -11.90
CA GLY A 160 9.18 38.33 -10.98
C GLY A 160 8.83 38.33 -9.49
N SER A 161 7.75 37.64 -9.07
CA SER A 161 7.60 37.22 -7.67
C SER A 161 8.55 36.07 -7.30
N CYS A 162 9.82 36.19 -7.69
CA CYS A 162 10.93 35.61 -6.93
C CYS A 162 11.13 36.50 -5.70
N GLN A 163 10.29 36.30 -4.69
CA GLN A 163 10.64 36.68 -3.33
C GLN A 163 11.64 35.62 -2.84
N CYS A 164 12.90 35.81 -3.22
CA CYS A 164 14.05 35.27 -2.51
C CYS A 164 14.55 36.35 -1.53
#